data_AF-A0A131XQF8-F1
#
_entry.id   AF-A0A131XQF8-F1
#
_cell.length_a   1.000
_cell.length_b   1.000
_cell.length_c   1.000
_cell.angle_alpha   90.00
_cell.angle_beta   90.00
_cell.angle_gamma   90.00
#
_symmetry.space_group_name_H-M   'P 1'
#
loop_
_entity.id
_entity.type
_entity.pdbx_description
1 polymer ?
#
loop_
_entity_poly.entity_id
_entity_poly.type
_entity_poly.pdbx_seq_one_letter_code
_entity_poly.pdbx_strand_id
1 'polypeptide(L)'
;GYQSGLPAAANMRALTWDDELATVAQRWADQCTDGHDKERSVSRFHVGQNVALVWTYDFEDDLHDEPDWDSQIYAWYNEATEFHFKSASISPFRFSKKLGHFTQLVWADTYKIGCGYAYYRQSVRGLTKIYVCNYGPGGNIIGGAMYEQSPVPTCRPGLVPATSTYSGLCDKDPYYVGDDENEDLEDTFGSSATHVVAQNPYPTSYQTFLLNSPAVHTV
;
A
#
# COMPACT_ATOMS: atom_id res chain seq x y z
N GLY A 1 -17.67 -7.51 -3.92
CA GLY A 1 -17.38 -6.10 -4.14
C GLY A 1 -18.32 -5.43 -5.11
N TYR A 2 -18.24 -4.11 -5.15
CA TYR A 2 -18.92 -3.25 -6.12
C TYR A 2 -18.30 -3.31 -7.53
N GLN A 3 -17.11 -3.90 -7.68
CA GLN A 3 -16.47 -4.13 -8.97
C GLN A 3 -16.90 -5.45 -9.61
N SER A 4 -17.35 -5.37 -10.85
CA SER A 4 -17.76 -6.54 -11.64
C SER A 4 -16.61 -7.55 -11.75
N GLY A 5 -16.91 -8.82 -11.46
CA GLY A 5 -15.94 -9.91 -11.51
C GLY A 5 -15.14 -10.15 -10.22
N LEU A 6 -15.32 -9.32 -9.19
CA LEU A 6 -14.71 -9.52 -7.87
C LEU A 6 -15.76 -9.95 -6.82
N PRO A 7 -15.67 -11.19 -6.29
CA PRO A 7 -16.49 -11.62 -5.17
C PRO A 7 -16.22 -10.74 -3.94
N ALA A 8 -17.17 -10.70 -3.01
CA ALA A 8 -17.00 -9.99 -1.75
C ALA A 8 -15.91 -10.63 -0.88
N ALA A 9 -15.13 -9.80 -0.20
CA ALA A 9 -14.16 -10.23 0.79
C ALA A 9 -14.78 -10.30 2.19
N ALA A 10 -14.46 -11.34 2.93
CA ALA A 10 -14.94 -11.55 4.30
C ALA A 10 -14.01 -10.91 5.34
N ASN A 11 -12.72 -10.85 5.05
CA ASN A 11 -11.66 -10.65 6.04
C ASN A 11 -10.69 -9.51 5.67
N MET A 12 -11.09 -8.61 4.77
CA MET A 12 -10.25 -7.52 4.29
C MET A 12 -9.91 -6.57 5.45
N ARG A 13 -8.63 -6.35 5.75
CA ARG A 13 -8.23 -5.45 6.83
C ARG A 13 -8.23 -3.99 6.38
N ALA A 14 -8.55 -3.09 7.30
CA ALA A 14 -8.35 -1.66 7.11
C ALA A 14 -6.85 -1.34 7.05
N LEU A 15 -6.43 -0.56 6.06
CA LEU A 15 -5.06 -0.07 5.98
C LEU A 15 -4.86 1.08 6.99
N THR A 16 -3.68 1.10 7.60
CA THR A 16 -3.17 2.21 8.40
C THR A 16 -1.78 2.59 7.91
N TRP A 17 -1.42 3.86 8.07
CA TRP A 17 -0.09 4.34 7.68
C TRP A 17 0.99 3.76 8.61
N ASP A 18 2.19 3.59 8.08
CA ASP A 18 3.35 3.06 8.80
C ASP A 18 4.62 3.83 8.41
N ASP A 19 5.20 4.53 9.38
CA ASP A 19 6.35 5.41 9.13
C ASP A 19 7.65 4.65 8.84
N GLU A 20 7.82 3.43 9.38
CA GLU A 20 8.96 2.58 9.04
C GLU A 20 8.88 2.17 7.57
N LEU A 21 7.72 1.71 7.10
CA LEU A 21 7.52 1.37 5.69
C LEU A 21 7.69 2.57 4.77
N ALA A 22 7.22 3.75 5.18
CA ALA A 22 7.35 4.98 4.42
C ALA A 22 8.82 5.41 4.29
N THR A 23 9.57 5.31 5.39
CA THR A 23 11.02 5.60 5.39
C THR A 23 11.76 4.68 4.43
N VAL A 24 11.46 3.38 4.45
CA VAL A 24 12.06 2.41 3.53
C VAL A 24 11.65 2.68 2.08
N ALA A 25 10.38 3.04 1.83
CA ALA A 25 9.89 3.37 0.50
C ALA A 25 10.55 4.64 -0.06
N GLN A 26 10.70 5.68 0.77
CA GLN A 26 11.35 6.93 0.39
C GLN A 26 12.83 6.70 0.08
N ARG A 27 13.54 5.93 0.91
CA ARG A 27 14.93 5.54 0.64
C ARG A 27 15.10 4.91 -0.76
N TRP A 28 14.15 4.07 -1.19
CA TRP A 28 14.16 3.49 -2.53
C TRP A 28 13.85 4.51 -3.63
N ALA A 29 12.83 5.35 -3.43
CA ALA A 29 12.48 6.42 -4.37
C ALA A 29 13.68 7.34 -4.64
N ASP A 30 14.43 7.70 -3.58
CA ASP A 30 15.61 8.56 -3.65
C ASP A 30 16.76 7.96 -4.48
N GLN A 31 16.76 6.64 -4.72
CA GLN A 31 17.77 6.01 -5.60
C GLN A 31 17.59 6.36 -7.07
N CYS A 32 16.45 6.95 -7.45
CA CYS A 32 16.19 7.41 -8.82
C CYS A 32 16.42 6.31 -9.87
N THR A 33 16.07 5.06 -9.53
CA THR A 33 16.30 3.86 -10.32
C THR A 33 15.00 3.11 -10.60
N ASP A 34 14.98 2.29 -11.64
CA ASP A 34 13.80 1.51 -12.01
C ASP A 34 13.73 0.16 -11.27
N GLY A 35 12.51 -0.36 -11.15
CA GLY A 35 12.26 -1.65 -10.53
C GLY A 35 12.09 -1.62 -9.02
N HIS A 36 12.27 -2.78 -8.40
CA HIS A 36 11.91 -3.05 -7.02
C HIS A 36 13.11 -3.08 -6.08
N ASP A 37 12.90 -2.57 -4.87
CA ASP A 37 13.85 -2.59 -3.78
C ASP A 37 14.07 -4.02 -3.28
N LYS A 38 15.31 -4.49 -3.28
CA LYS A 38 15.67 -5.83 -2.76
C LYS A 38 15.88 -5.86 -1.26
N GLU A 39 16.08 -4.71 -0.63
CA GLU A 39 16.48 -4.56 0.78
C GLU A 39 15.40 -3.83 1.59
N ARG A 40 14.13 -4.12 1.29
CA ARG A 40 12.94 -3.46 1.88
C ARG A 40 12.39 -4.14 3.14
N SER A 41 13.11 -5.10 3.70
CA SER A 41 12.66 -5.86 4.86
C SER A 41 12.60 -5.01 6.12
N VAL A 42 11.58 -5.25 6.93
CA VAL A 42 11.46 -4.77 8.32
C VAL A 42 11.42 -5.98 9.25
N SER A 43 11.60 -5.77 10.55
CA SER A 43 11.62 -6.87 11.54
C SER A 43 10.27 -7.56 11.71
N ARG A 44 9.17 -6.80 11.52
CA ARG A 44 7.80 -7.23 11.85
C ARG A 44 7.21 -8.24 10.86
N PHE A 45 7.52 -8.12 9.57
CA PHE A 45 6.91 -8.95 8.52
C PHE A 45 7.63 -8.85 7.17
N HIS A 46 7.29 -9.76 6.25
CA HIS A 46 7.63 -9.63 4.83
C HIS A 46 6.96 -8.38 4.23
N VAL A 47 7.67 -7.65 3.36
CA VAL A 47 7.19 -6.38 2.78
C VAL A 47 6.88 -6.55 1.29
N GLY A 48 5.65 -6.20 0.90
CA GLY A 48 5.23 -6.07 -0.50
C GLY A 48 5.58 -4.68 -1.03
N GLN A 49 5.62 -4.51 -2.36
CA GLN A 49 5.95 -3.21 -2.95
C GLN A 49 5.27 -3.00 -4.30
N ASN A 50 4.65 -1.83 -4.46
CA ASN A 50 4.24 -1.30 -5.76
C ASN A 50 5.18 -0.15 -6.15
N VAL A 51 5.58 -0.10 -7.42
CA VAL A 51 6.42 0.97 -7.97
C VAL A 51 5.79 1.48 -9.27
N ALA A 52 5.65 2.79 -9.40
CA ALA A 52 5.29 3.44 -10.66
C ALA A 52 6.39 4.41 -11.08
N LEU A 53 6.70 4.43 -12.37
CA LEU A 53 7.65 5.36 -12.98
C LEU A 53 6.98 6.02 -14.18
N VAL A 54 6.82 7.34 -14.11
CA VAL A 54 6.24 8.16 -15.18
C VAL A 54 7.25 9.22 -15.58
N TRP A 55 7.25 9.62 -16.84
CA TRP A 55 8.23 10.57 -17.35
C TRP A 55 7.66 11.43 -18.48
N THR A 56 8.19 12.65 -18.62
CA THR A 56 7.85 13.59 -19.68
C THR A 56 9.12 14.19 -20.26
N TYR A 57 9.11 14.51 -21.56
CA TYR A 57 10.23 15.20 -22.23
C TYR A 57 10.35 16.69 -21.82
N ASP A 58 9.79 17.08 -20.68
CA ASP A 58 9.86 18.46 -20.21
C ASP A 58 11.27 18.78 -19.68
N PHE A 59 11.78 19.95 -20.07
CA PHE A 59 13.13 20.45 -19.77
C PHE A 59 13.12 21.75 -18.96
N GLU A 60 11.98 22.19 -18.39
CA GLU A 60 11.90 23.41 -17.56
C GLU A 60 12.93 23.45 -16.40
N ASP A 61 13.58 24.58 -16.18
CA ASP A 61 14.71 24.67 -15.23
C ASP A 61 14.30 24.54 -13.75
N ASP A 62 13.05 24.86 -13.39
CA ASP A 62 12.56 24.77 -12.01
C ASP A 62 11.86 23.44 -11.74
N LEU A 63 12.54 22.60 -10.94
CA LEU A 63 12.07 21.29 -10.51
C LEU A 63 11.27 21.42 -9.21
N HIS A 64 10.02 21.86 -9.30
CA HIS A 64 9.02 21.71 -8.22
C HIS A 64 7.80 20.99 -8.79
N ASP A 65 7.74 19.69 -8.55
CA ASP A 65 6.71 18.84 -9.10
C ASP A 65 6.01 18.06 -7.98
N GLU A 66 4.69 18.20 -7.94
CA GLU A 66 3.86 17.56 -6.94
C GLU A 66 3.52 16.11 -7.35
N PRO A 67 3.45 15.17 -6.38
CA PRO A 67 3.05 13.80 -6.67
C PRO A 67 1.56 13.70 -7.02
N ASP A 68 1.26 12.96 -8.08
CA ASP A 68 -0.11 12.56 -8.44
C ASP A 68 -0.34 11.09 -8.04
N TRP A 69 -0.53 10.90 -6.73
CA TRP A 69 -0.77 9.59 -6.13
C TRP A 69 -2.07 8.93 -6.59
N ASP A 70 -3.12 9.74 -6.83
CA ASP A 70 -4.43 9.24 -7.25
C ASP A 70 -4.34 8.53 -8.59
N SER A 71 -3.68 9.14 -9.56
CA SER A 71 -3.45 8.51 -10.85
C SER A 71 -2.66 7.21 -10.73
N GLN A 72 -1.67 7.13 -9.83
CA GLN A 72 -0.87 5.92 -9.67
C GLN A 72 -1.68 4.78 -8.99
N ILE A 73 -2.39 5.09 -7.91
CA ILE A 73 -3.23 4.10 -7.23
C ILE A 73 -4.36 3.62 -8.13
N TYR A 74 -4.99 4.54 -8.87
CA TYR A 74 -6.05 4.19 -9.80
C TYR A 74 -5.53 3.33 -10.95
N ALA A 75 -4.33 3.61 -11.47
CA ALA A 75 -3.68 2.76 -12.47
C ALA A 75 -3.42 1.34 -11.92
N TRP A 76 -2.84 1.22 -10.72
CA TRP A 76 -2.63 -0.07 -10.07
C TRP A 76 -3.93 -0.83 -9.83
N TYR A 77 -4.98 -0.15 -9.38
CA TYR A 77 -6.28 -0.78 -9.14
C TYR A 77 -6.96 -1.24 -10.43
N ASN A 78 -6.85 -0.44 -11.50
CA ASN A 78 -7.47 -0.73 -12.79
C ASN A 78 -6.84 -1.89 -13.55
N GLU A 79 -5.68 -2.39 -13.13
CA GLU A 79 -5.11 -3.63 -13.67
C GLU A 79 -6.15 -4.76 -13.67
N ALA A 80 -7.03 -4.80 -12.67
CA ALA A 80 -8.12 -5.78 -12.61
C ALA A 80 -9.05 -5.73 -13.83
N THR A 81 -9.37 -4.52 -14.29
CA THR A 81 -10.21 -4.31 -15.47
C THR A 81 -9.41 -4.48 -16.75
N GLU A 82 -8.23 -3.86 -16.84
CA GLU A 82 -7.35 -3.85 -18.02
C GLU A 82 -6.89 -5.27 -18.40
N PHE A 83 -6.53 -6.08 -17.40
CA PHE A 83 -6.01 -7.42 -17.60
C PHE A 83 -7.02 -8.52 -17.23
N HIS A 84 -8.29 -8.14 -17.07
CA HIS A 84 -9.43 -9.06 -16.89
C HIS A 84 -9.21 -10.08 -15.77
N PHE A 85 -9.02 -9.57 -14.54
CA PHE A 85 -8.83 -10.39 -13.35
C PHE A 85 -9.89 -11.50 -13.25
N LYS A 86 -9.46 -12.68 -12.84
CA LYS A 86 -10.32 -13.87 -12.69
C LYS A 86 -10.40 -14.24 -11.22
N SER A 87 -11.60 -14.29 -10.67
CA SER A 87 -11.86 -14.71 -9.28
C SER A 87 -11.28 -16.08 -8.93
N ALA A 88 -11.15 -16.99 -9.91
CA ALA A 88 -10.46 -18.26 -9.76
C ALA A 88 -8.96 -18.12 -9.37
N SER A 89 -8.40 -16.91 -9.45
CA SER A 89 -7.04 -16.59 -9.05
C SER A 89 -6.94 -16.14 -7.59
N ILE A 90 -8.04 -16.04 -6.84
CA ILE A 90 -8.06 -15.55 -5.45
C ILE A 90 -7.55 -16.62 -4.48
N SER A 91 -8.03 -17.85 -4.62
CA SER A 91 -7.69 -18.98 -3.74
C SER A 91 -7.83 -20.32 -4.49
N PRO A 92 -6.74 -21.09 -4.68
CA PRO A 92 -5.37 -20.70 -4.38
C PRO A 92 -4.92 -19.53 -5.28
N PHE A 93 -4.10 -18.64 -4.72
CA PHE A 93 -3.65 -17.44 -5.41
C PHE A 93 -2.76 -17.79 -6.60
N ARG A 94 -3.11 -17.24 -7.77
CA ARG A 94 -2.35 -17.40 -9.02
C ARG A 94 -1.78 -16.05 -9.44
N PHE A 95 -0.47 -15.87 -9.22
CA PHE A 95 0.21 -14.62 -9.53
C PHE A 95 0.30 -14.35 -11.04
N SER A 96 0.09 -13.09 -11.40
CA SER A 96 0.34 -12.55 -12.73
C SER A 96 1.09 -11.24 -12.59
N LYS A 97 2.20 -11.08 -13.32
CA LYS A 97 3.00 -9.85 -13.30
C LYS A 97 2.20 -8.60 -13.69
N LYS A 98 1.14 -8.75 -14.49
CA LYS A 98 0.29 -7.65 -14.95
C LYS A 98 -0.76 -7.22 -13.93
N LEU A 99 -1.02 -8.06 -12.93
CA LEU A 99 -2.06 -7.84 -11.91
C LEU A 99 -1.45 -7.61 -10.53
N GLY A 100 -0.11 -7.62 -10.44
CA GLY A 100 0.60 -7.67 -9.16
C GLY A 100 0.36 -6.45 -8.29
N HIS A 101 0.16 -5.28 -8.90
CA HIS A 101 -0.10 -4.07 -8.14
C HIS A 101 -1.52 -4.08 -7.59
N PHE A 102 -2.50 -4.43 -8.43
CA PHE A 102 -3.89 -4.63 -7.99
C PHE A 102 -3.98 -5.64 -6.86
N THR A 103 -3.40 -6.84 -7.04
CA THR A 103 -3.55 -7.92 -6.07
C THR A 103 -2.87 -7.62 -4.73
N GLN A 104 -1.84 -6.77 -4.71
CA GLN A 104 -1.26 -6.26 -3.46
C GLN A 104 -2.17 -5.23 -2.77
N LEU A 105 -2.83 -4.34 -3.52
CA LEU A 105 -3.79 -3.38 -2.96
C LEU A 105 -4.97 -4.09 -2.27
N VAL A 106 -5.42 -5.22 -2.84
CA VAL A 106 -6.59 -5.97 -2.38
C VAL A 106 -6.22 -7.27 -1.64
N TRP A 107 -5.14 -7.24 -0.87
CA TRP A 107 -4.68 -8.40 -0.10
C TRP A 107 -5.17 -8.32 1.36
N ALA A 108 -6.00 -9.27 1.78
CA ALA A 108 -6.73 -9.20 3.06
C ALA A 108 -5.84 -9.05 4.29
N ASP A 109 -4.69 -9.74 4.30
CA ASP A 109 -3.78 -9.69 5.45
C ASP A 109 -2.92 -8.42 5.49
N THR A 110 -2.83 -7.65 4.40
CA THR A 110 -2.09 -6.38 4.37
C THR A 110 -2.89 -5.31 5.13
N TYR A 111 -2.27 -4.67 6.12
CA TYR A 111 -2.92 -3.67 6.97
C TYR A 111 -2.06 -2.43 7.25
N LYS A 112 -0.78 -2.47 6.86
CA LYS A 112 0.16 -1.35 6.94
C LYS A 112 0.58 -0.92 5.54
N ILE A 113 0.66 0.38 5.33
CA ILE A 113 1.18 0.97 4.10
C ILE A 113 2.09 2.16 4.43
N GLY A 114 3.21 2.27 3.73
CA GLY A 114 4.05 3.46 3.76
C GLY A 114 4.61 3.73 2.38
N CYS A 115 4.54 4.97 1.93
CA CYS A 115 4.91 5.36 0.58
C CYS A 115 5.98 6.45 0.55
N GLY A 116 6.76 6.46 -0.53
CA GLY A 116 7.79 7.44 -0.83
C GLY A 116 7.71 7.87 -2.29
N TYR A 117 8.17 9.09 -2.54
CA TYR A 117 8.12 9.72 -3.86
C TYR A 117 9.39 10.52 -4.12
N ALA A 118 9.89 10.43 -5.34
CA ALA A 118 10.96 11.28 -5.81
C ALA A 118 10.72 11.68 -7.27
N TYR A 119 11.27 12.82 -7.65
CA TYR A 119 11.30 13.26 -9.02
C TYR A 119 12.70 13.79 -9.36
N TYR A 120 13.13 13.53 -10.58
CA TYR A 120 14.51 13.76 -11.00
C TYR A 120 14.60 13.82 -12.51
N ARG A 121 15.73 14.30 -13.04
CA ARG A 121 15.97 14.35 -14.49
C ARG A 121 16.78 13.15 -14.94
N GLN A 122 16.33 12.51 -16.02
CA GLN A 122 17.11 11.53 -16.76
C GLN A 122 17.43 12.07 -18.15
N SER A 123 18.66 11.87 -18.62
CA SER A 123 19.10 12.31 -19.95
C SER A 123 18.26 11.74 -21.10
N VAL A 124 17.67 10.55 -20.91
CA VAL A 124 16.88 9.86 -21.93
C VAL A 124 15.38 10.20 -21.85
N ARG A 125 14.86 10.50 -20.66
CA ARG A 125 13.41 10.57 -20.38
C ARG A 125 12.91 11.92 -19.87
N GLY A 126 13.78 12.92 -19.71
CA GLY A 126 13.42 14.23 -19.17
C GLY A 126 13.04 14.16 -17.69
N LEU A 127 12.03 14.93 -17.27
CA LEU A 127 11.49 14.86 -15.92
C LEU A 127 10.88 13.48 -15.67
N THR A 128 11.38 12.78 -14.67
CA THR A 128 10.95 11.44 -14.27
C THR A 128 10.46 11.48 -12.83
N LYS A 129 9.32 10.87 -12.57
CA LYS A 129 8.73 10.71 -11.24
C LYS A 129 8.68 9.24 -10.89
N ILE A 130 9.08 8.89 -9.67
CA ILE A 130 8.97 7.55 -9.12
C ILE A 130 8.10 7.57 -7.86
N TYR A 131 7.17 6.62 -7.80
CA TYR A 131 6.24 6.42 -6.70
C TYR A 131 6.46 5.02 -6.16
N VAL A 132 6.67 4.89 -4.85
CA VAL A 132 6.93 3.62 -4.19
C VAL A 132 5.98 3.49 -3.02
N CYS A 133 5.22 2.40 -2.93
CA CYS A 133 4.46 2.06 -1.75
C CYS A 133 4.87 0.68 -1.25
N ASN A 134 5.24 0.59 0.01
CA ASN A 134 5.55 -0.64 0.72
C ASN A 134 4.33 -1.07 1.56
N TYR A 135 4.10 -2.38 1.60
CA TYR A 135 2.90 -2.98 2.19
C TYR A 135 3.25 -4.04 3.21
N GLY A 136 2.55 -4.02 4.35
CA GLY A 136 2.84 -4.82 5.52
C GLY A 136 1.63 -5.54 6.11
N PRO A 137 1.72 -6.86 6.32
CA PRO A 137 2.54 -7.82 5.59
C PRO A 137 2.30 -7.74 4.09
N GLY A 138 3.32 -8.08 3.31
CA GLY A 138 3.25 -8.13 1.85
C GLY A 138 2.37 -9.27 1.36
N GLY A 139 1.57 -8.99 0.33
CA GLY A 139 0.69 -9.94 -0.32
C GLY A 139 1.35 -10.72 -1.44
N ASN A 140 0.56 -11.09 -2.44
CA ASN A 140 0.99 -11.80 -3.65
C ASN A 140 1.66 -13.16 -3.39
N ILE A 141 1.29 -13.83 -2.30
CA ILE A 141 1.85 -15.13 -1.91
C ILE A 141 1.26 -16.23 -2.78
N ILE A 142 2.08 -16.78 -3.70
CA ILE A 142 1.68 -17.83 -4.63
C ILE A 142 1.16 -19.05 -3.86
N GLY A 143 -0.02 -19.54 -4.24
CA GLY A 143 -0.67 -20.68 -3.59
C GLY A 143 -1.40 -20.35 -2.28
N GLY A 144 -1.24 -19.15 -1.73
CA GLY A 144 -2.02 -18.65 -0.59
C GLY A 144 -3.44 -18.25 -0.97
N ALA A 145 -4.07 -17.38 -0.19
CA ALA A 145 -5.36 -16.77 -0.53
C ALA A 145 -5.22 -15.24 -0.49
N MET A 146 -5.69 -14.54 -1.53
CA MET A 146 -5.73 -13.07 -1.50
C MET A 146 -6.67 -12.56 -0.42
N TYR A 147 -7.86 -13.14 -0.34
CA TYR A 147 -8.89 -12.87 0.65
C TYR A 147 -9.89 -14.03 0.70
N GLU A 148 -10.68 -14.09 1.78
CA GLU A 148 -11.75 -15.06 1.93
C GLU A 148 -13.01 -14.59 1.18
N GLN A 149 -13.54 -15.44 0.29
CA GLN A 149 -14.70 -15.08 -0.55
C GLN A 149 -16.01 -15.32 0.22
N SER A 150 -16.66 -14.25 0.69
CA SER A 150 -17.95 -14.31 1.38
C SER A 150 -18.67 -12.95 1.32
N PRO A 151 -20.01 -12.92 1.20
CA PRO A 151 -20.77 -11.67 1.35
C PRO A 151 -20.92 -11.22 2.80
N VAL A 152 -20.50 -12.04 3.78
CA VAL A 152 -20.59 -11.74 5.21
C VAL A 152 -19.18 -11.48 5.74
N PRO A 153 -18.90 -10.32 6.35
CA PRO A 153 -17.64 -10.06 7.03
C PRO A 153 -17.40 -11.06 8.17
N THR A 154 -16.21 -11.64 8.21
CA THR A 154 -15.71 -12.56 9.23
C THR A 154 -14.33 -12.09 9.69
N CYS A 155 -14.31 -10.97 10.41
CA CYS A 155 -13.10 -10.44 11.02
C CYS A 155 -12.52 -11.46 12.01
N ARG A 156 -11.20 -11.61 12.00
CA ARG A 156 -10.49 -12.51 12.92
C ARG A 156 -10.60 -11.98 14.36
N PRO A 157 -10.41 -12.84 15.39
CA PRO A 157 -10.34 -12.37 16.78
C PRO A 157 -9.36 -11.20 16.93
N GLY A 158 -9.76 -10.18 17.67
CA GLY A 158 -9.03 -8.92 17.81
C GLY A 158 -9.31 -7.88 16.73
N LEU A 159 -10.14 -8.21 15.74
CA LEU A 159 -10.65 -7.28 14.74
C LEU A 159 -12.18 -7.20 14.77
N VAL A 160 -12.71 -6.02 14.46
CA VAL A 160 -14.14 -5.74 14.32
C VAL A 160 -14.42 -5.10 12.96
N PRO A 161 -15.65 -5.17 12.44
CA PRO A 161 -16.02 -4.37 11.27
C PRO A 161 -15.68 -2.89 11.52
N ALA A 162 -15.04 -2.26 10.54
CA ALA A 162 -14.68 -0.86 10.61
C ALA A 162 -15.93 0.04 10.64
N THR A 163 -15.71 1.35 10.84
CA THR A 163 -16.78 2.36 10.93
C THR A 163 -17.79 2.28 9.78
N SER A 164 -18.96 2.92 9.94
CA SER A 164 -20.06 2.87 8.97
C SER A 164 -19.66 3.21 7.52
N THR A 165 -18.61 4.02 7.33
CA THR A 165 -18.10 4.41 6.01
C THR A 165 -17.43 3.24 5.28
N TYR A 166 -16.79 2.32 6.01
CA TYR A 166 -16.01 1.20 5.46
C TYR A 166 -16.39 -0.14 6.10
N SER A 167 -17.69 -0.39 6.26
CA SER A 167 -18.23 -1.57 6.97
C SER A 167 -17.85 -2.94 6.37
N GLY A 168 -17.28 -2.97 5.16
CA GLY A 168 -16.71 -4.17 4.55
C GLY A 168 -15.28 -4.51 5.00
N LEU A 169 -14.63 -3.62 5.76
CA LEU A 169 -13.27 -3.81 6.26
C LEU A 169 -13.26 -4.23 7.74
N CYS A 170 -12.16 -4.88 8.14
CA CYS A 170 -11.87 -5.29 9.49
C CYS A 170 -10.79 -4.36 10.10
N ASP A 171 -11.16 -3.64 11.15
CA ASP A 171 -10.28 -2.74 11.88
C ASP A 171 -9.92 -3.34 13.25
N LYS A 172 -8.89 -2.82 13.89
CA LYS A 172 -8.46 -3.24 15.23
C LYS A 172 -9.59 -2.99 16.23
N ASP A 173 -9.92 -4.02 17.02
CA ASP A 173 -10.87 -3.85 18.13
C ASP A 173 -10.19 -3.07 19.27
N PRO A 174 -10.68 -1.86 19.60
CA PRO A 174 -10.09 -1.04 20.66
C PRO A 174 -10.27 -1.63 22.07
N TYR A 175 -11.15 -2.63 22.22
CA TYR A 175 -11.44 -3.29 23.50
C TYR A 175 -10.84 -4.69 23.60
N TYR A 176 -10.22 -5.19 22.53
CA TYR A 176 -9.59 -6.51 22.56
C TYR A 176 -8.26 -6.45 23.30
N VAL A 177 -8.20 -7.14 24.43
CA VAL A 177 -6.97 -7.38 25.18
C VAL A 177 -6.50 -8.79 24.82
N GLY A 178 -5.71 -8.88 23.76
CA GLY A 178 -5.00 -10.12 23.39
C GLY A 178 -3.67 -10.23 24.15
N ASP A 179 -3.14 -11.45 24.25
CA ASP A 179 -1.85 -11.75 24.91
C ASP A 179 -0.61 -11.23 24.14
N ASP A 180 -0.80 -10.46 23.07
CA ASP A 180 0.27 -10.05 22.15
C ASP A 180 0.74 -8.62 22.44
N GLU A 181 1.51 -8.47 23.51
CA GLU A 181 2.10 -7.19 23.97
C GLU A 181 3.18 -6.62 23.03
N ASN A 182 3.37 -7.12 21.80
CA ASN A 182 4.55 -6.76 20.97
C ASN A 182 4.30 -6.08 19.63
N GLU A 183 3.06 -5.91 19.12
CA GLU A 183 2.88 -5.27 17.80
C GLU A 183 2.83 -3.73 17.83
N ASP A 184 2.49 -3.09 18.95
CA ASP A 184 2.20 -1.63 18.99
C ASP A 184 2.91 -0.84 20.10
N LEU A 185 3.79 -1.44 20.91
CA LEU A 185 4.46 -0.71 22.01
C LEU A 185 5.54 0.29 21.55
N GLU A 186 5.95 0.29 20.27
CA GLU A 186 6.98 1.22 19.78
C GLU A 186 6.43 2.57 19.30
N ASP A 187 5.11 2.74 19.11
CA ASP A 187 4.54 4.00 18.59
C ASP A 187 4.50 5.14 19.63
N THR A 188 4.89 4.87 20.89
CA THR A 188 4.82 5.84 22.00
C THR A 188 6.17 6.30 22.58
N PHE A 189 7.31 5.75 22.13
CA PHE A 189 8.63 6.10 22.67
C PHE A 189 9.63 6.55 21.59
N GLY A 190 9.32 7.66 20.92
CA GLY A 190 10.16 8.24 19.87
C GLY A 190 10.36 9.75 19.93
N SER A 191 10.26 10.39 21.10
CA SER A 191 10.54 11.83 21.26
C SER A 191 11.72 12.10 22.21
N SER A 192 12.91 11.62 21.84
CA SER A 192 14.17 12.18 22.36
C SER A 192 15.39 11.68 21.57
N ALA A 193 15.58 12.17 20.34
CA ALA A 193 16.88 12.09 19.68
C ALA A 193 17.13 13.38 18.89
N THR A 194 18.12 14.14 19.32
CA THR A 194 18.57 15.38 18.69
C THR A 194 19.26 15.12 17.35
N HIS A 195 18.70 15.70 16.29
CA HIS A 195 19.31 16.13 15.03
C HIS A 195 20.14 15.14 14.18
N VAL A 196 19.45 14.44 13.27
CA VAL A 196 19.43 14.82 11.83
C VAL A 196 17.99 14.62 11.37
N VAL A 197 17.26 15.73 11.19
CA VAL A 197 15.88 15.68 10.69
C VAL A 197 15.97 15.53 9.18
N ALA A 198 15.83 14.30 8.67
CA ALA A 198 15.26 14.15 7.34
C ALA A 198 13.82 14.63 7.48
N GLN A 199 13.57 15.90 7.16
CA GLN A 199 12.22 16.42 7.12
C GLN A 199 11.53 15.66 6.01
N ASN A 200 10.67 14.71 6.37
CA ASN A 200 9.67 14.20 5.46
C ASN A 200 8.78 15.41 5.11
N PRO A 201 8.89 16.00 3.91
CA PRO A 201 8.31 17.31 3.63
C PRO A 201 6.81 17.22 3.31
N TYR A 202 6.19 16.04 3.39
CA TYR A 202 4.84 15.85 2.90
C TYR A 202 3.77 16.08 3.99
N PRO A 203 2.79 16.96 3.74
CA PRO A 203 1.73 17.25 4.70
C PRO A 203 0.84 16.03 4.95
N THR A 204 0.33 15.93 6.18
CA THR A 204 -0.65 14.94 6.67
C THR A 204 -1.87 14.71 5.76
N SER A 205 -2.14 15.65 4.83
CA SER A 205 -3.18 15.52 3.81
C SER A 205 -2.99 14.32 2.88
N TYR A 206 -1.75 13.93 2.55
CA TYR A 206 -1.50 12.80 1.64
C TYR A 206 -1.69 11.44 2.31
N GLN A 207 -1.34 11.31 3.59
CA GLN A 207 -1.58 10.09 4.37
C GLN A 207 -3.08 9.81 4.48
N THR A 208 -3.87 10.84 4.81
CA THR A 208 -5.34 10.75 4.83
C THR A 208 -5.92 10.46 3.45
N PHE A 209 -5.29 10.95 2.38
CA PHE A 209 -5.75 10.76 1.01
C PHE A 209 -5.52 9.34 0.48
N LEU A 210 -4.30 8.79 0.65
CA LEU A 210 -3.97 7.41 0.29
C LEU A 210 -4.85 6.41 1.03
N LEU A 211 -5.10 6.67 2.32
CA LEU A 211 -5.96 5.84 3.16
C LEU A 211 -7.45 6.02 2.88
N ASN A 212 -7.89 7.01 2.10
CA ASN A 212 -9.30 7.25 1.76
C ASN A 212 -9.62 6.99 0.28
N SER A 213 -8.64 6.62 -0.54
CA SER A 213 -8.86 6.35 -1.96
C SER A 213 -9.86 5.21 -2.14
N PRO A 214 -10.96 5.40 -2.92
CA PRO A 214 -11.99 4.37 -3.10
C PRO A 214 -11.43 3.02 -3.56
N ALA A 215 -10.34 3.04 -4.33
CA ALA A 215 -9.63 1.87 -4.81
C ALA A 215 -9.03 0.99 -3.70
N VAL A 216 -8.70 1.56 -2.55
CA VAL A 216 -8.19 0.84 -1.37
C VAL A 216 -9.34 0.21 -0.56
N HIS A 217 -10.57 0.70 -0.76
CA HIS A 217 -11.75 0.35 0.04
C HIS A 217 -12.78 -0.54 -0.66
N THR A 218 -12.60 -0.81 -1.96
CA THR A 218 -13.59 -1.54 -2.76
C THR A 218 -13.19 -2.99 -2.99
N VAL A 219 -13.47 -3.88 -2.03
CA VAL A 219 -13.56 -5.33 -2.28
C VAL A 219 -14.71 -5.95 -1.48
#